data_AF-B7B808-F1
#
_entry.id   AF-B7B808-F1
#
_cell.length_a   1.000
_cell.length_b   1.000
_cell.length_c   1.000
_cell.angle_alpha   90.00
_cell.angle_beta   90.00
_cell.angle_gamma   90.00
#
_symmetry.space_group_name_H-M   'P 1'
#
loop_
_entity.id
_entity.type
_entity.pdbx_description
1 polymer ?
#
loop_
_entity_poly.entity_id
_entity_poly.type
_entity_poly.pdbx_seq_one_letter_code
_entity_poly.pdbx_strand_id
1 'polypeptide(L)'
;ISEALAGFEAMEGDIIKSQDRFSMYGETTGWLGSLTYLEPGKGYMLFSKNKTTLTYPDVTAGTTTRSTISTRSAGMPVETMAEQAGQYAANMSVVATVADNMPLYSGDRLLAYANGELRAEAMVTERPSDGESLFFLSVGGDRNEGISFALERGGEIIAETSPMLDYAANTVRGDIEQPMIIDFINDLEISVYPNPFEHELNFMLNAKSGDKVEIMLYTMAGQMFHRYQTTAAADGYIHHRYHAAADMSKGIYMATVIINGERHVYKISKR
;
A
#
# COMPACT_ATOMS: atom_id res chain seq x y z
N ILE A 1 0.42 -16.29 -16.58
CA ILE A 1 0.59 -15.30 -17.68
C ILE A 1 1.57 -15.80 -18.74
N SER A 2 2.75 -16.29 -18.33
CA SER A 2 3.84 -16.68 -19.24
C SER A 2 3.46 -17.65 -20.36
N GLU A 3 2.55 -18.60 -20.11
CA GLU A 3 2.05 -19.51 -21.15
C GLU A 3 1.25 -18.77 -22.24
N ALA A 4 0.33 -17.90 -21.82
CA ALA A 4 -0.54 -17.15 -22.74
C ALA A 4 0.24 -16.11 -23.56
N LEU A 5 1.35 -15.60 -23.01
CA LEU A 5 2.23 -14.63 -23.65
C LEU A 5 3.56 -15.25 -24.11
N ALA A 6 3.64 -16.57 -24.32
CA ALA A 6 4.89 -17.24 -24.64
C ALA A 6 5.53 -16.78 -25.98
N GLY A 7 4.71 -16.31 -26.92
CA GLY A 7 5.17 -15.73 -28.19
C GLY A 7 5.46 -14.22 -28.13
N PHE A 8 5.31 -13.60 -26.96
CA PHE A 8 5.57 -12.18 -26.74
C PHE A 8 6.95 -12.00 -26.08
N GLU A 9 7.84 -11.30 -26.77
CA GLU A 9 9.15 -10.90 -26.24
C GLU A 9 8.98 -9.74 -25.26
N ALA A 10 8.60 -10.07 -24.03
CA ALA A 10 8.40 -9.10 -22.96
C ALA A 10 9.72 -8.42 -22.56
N MET A 11 9.67 -7.13 -22.31
CA MET A 11 10.78 -6.35 -21.77
C MET A 11 10.45 -5.80 -20.39
N GLU A 12 11.51 -5.41 -19.66
CA GLU A 12 11.39 -4.77 -18.36
C GLU A 12 10.41 -3.59 -18.38
N GLY A 13 9.41 -3.63 -17.51
CA GLY A 13 8.36 -2.62 -17.40
C GLY A 13 7.20 -2.76 -18.39
N ASP A 14 7.14 -3.83 -19.18
CA ASP A 14 5.90 -4.21 -19.88
C ASP A 14 4.83 -4.61 -18.86
N ILE A 15 3.57 -4.29 -19.14
CA ILE A 15 2.47 -4.47 -18.17
C ILE A 15 1.28 -5.12 -18.85
N ILE A 16 0.69 -6.13 -18.19
CA ILE A 16 -0.63 -6.65 -18.53
C ILE A 16 -1.58 -6.41 -17.35
N LYS A 17 -2.76 -5.84 -17.61
CA LYS A 17 -3.76 -5.54 -16.56
C LYS A 17 -5.18 -5.96 -16.91
N SER A 18 -5.91 -6.39 -15.89
CA SER A 18 -7.37 -6.55 -15.87
C SER A 18 -8.04 -5.28 -15.30
N GLN A 19 -9.32 -5.39 -14.94
CA GLN A 19 -10.07 -4.33 -14.27
C GLN A 19 -9.58 -4.06 -12.84
N ASP A 20 -8.98 -5.05 -12.18
CA ASP A 20 -8.68 -5.05 -10.74
C ASP A 20 -7.27 -5.54 -10.40
N ARG A 21 -6.54 -6.15 -11.34
CA ARG A 21 -5.21 -6.73 -11.12
C ARG A 21 -4.28 -6.37 -12.25
N PHE A 22 -2.98 -6.36 -12.00
CA PHE A 22 -1.97 -6.25 -13.05
C PHE A 22 -0.72 -7.02 -12.72
N SER A 23 0.10 -7.26 -13.75
CA SER A 23 1.44 -7.78 -13.63
C SER A 23 2.37 -6.97 -14.51
N MET A 24 3.58 -6.75 -14.00
CA MET A 24 4.68 -6.10 -14.70
C MET A 24 5.78 -7.15 -14.97
N TYR A 25 6.44 -7.03 -16.11
CA TYR A 25 7.57 -7.88 -16.44
C TYR A 25 8.87 -7.27 -15.89
N GLY A 26 9.64 -8.03 -15.11
CA GLY A 26 11.04 -7.73 -14.78
C GLY A 26 11.97 -8.70 -15.48
N GLU A 27 13.20 -8.29 -15.81
CA GLU A 27 14.14 -9.15 -16.56
C GLU A 27 14.50 -10.42 -15.79
N THR A 28 14.65 -10.32 -14.48
CA THR A 28 15.06 -11.43 -13.59
C THR A 28 13.86 -12.17 -12.99
N THR A 29 12.75 -11.47 -12.76
CA THR A 29 11.57 -11.97 -12.06
C THR A 29 10.49 -12.50 -12.99
N GLY A 30 10.53 -12.14 -14.28
CA GLY A 30 9.46 -12.41 -15.22
C GLY A 30 8.20 -11.61 -14.88
N TRP A 31 7.02 -12.16 -15.19
CA TRP A 31 5.74 -11.54 -14.84
C TRP A 31 5.49 -11.63 -13.33
N LEU A 32 5.56 -10.49 -12.64
CA LEU A 32 5.30 -10.36 -11.21
C LEU A 32 4.14 -9.37 -10.97
N GLY A 33 3.26 -9.65 -10.02
CA GLY A 33 2.19 -8.75 -9.62
C GLY A 33 0.94 -9.45 -9.09
N SER A 34 -0.14 -8.67 -8.91
CA SER A 34 -1.44 -9.18 -8.42
C SER A 34 -2.18 -10.03 -9.44
N LEU A 35 -1.90 -9.87 -10.74
CA LEU A 35 -2.40 -10.75 -11.79
C LEU A 35 -1.41 -11.91 -12.02
N THR A 36 -1.81 -13.14 -11.72
CA THR A 36 -0.92 -14.32 -11.87
C THR A 36 -1.35 -15.24 -13.02
N TYR A 37 -2.63 -15.23 -13.39
CA TYR A 37 -3.20 -16.00 -14.49
C TYR A 37 -4.21 -15.19 -15.31
N LEU A 38 -4.43 -15.62 -16.56
CA LEU A 38 -5.45 -15.06 -17.43
C LEU A 38 -6.66 -16.00 -17.45
N GLU A 39 -7.86 -15.43 -17.41
CA GLU A 39 -9.11 -16.18 -17.38
C GLU A 39 -9.86 -16.02 -18.70
N PRO A 40 -10.38 -17.12 -19.28
CA PRO A 40 -11.25 -17.06 -20.43
C PRO A 40 -12.46 -16.16 -20.19
N GLY A 41 -12.78 -15.30 -21.16
CA GLY A 41 -13.92 -14.39 -21.10
C GLY A 41 -13.66 -13.07 -20.36
N LYS A 42 -12.49 -12.89 -19.73
CA LYS A 42 -12.06 -11.59 -19.19
C LYS A 42 -11.26 -10.79 -20.21
N GLY A 43 -11.38 -9.46 -20.14
CA GLY A 43 -10.62 -8.51 -20.94
C GLY A 43 -9.32 -8.11 -20.26
N TYR A 44 -8.26 -7.98 -21.05
CA TYR A 44 -6.94 -7.56 -20.59
C TYR A 44 -6.37 -6.47 -21.50
N MET A 45 -5.60 -5.55 -20.93
CA MET A 45 -4.87 -4.53 -21.67
C MET A 45 -3.36 -4.73 -21.48
N LEU A 46 -2.63 -4.82 -22.58
CA LEU A 46 -1.17 -4.94 -22.62
C LEU A 46 -0.55 -3.59 -22.99
N PHE A 47 0.33 -3.10 -22.13
CA PHE A 47 1.27 -2.02 -22.45
C PHE A 47 2.63 -2.67 -22.76
N SER A 48 3.16 -2.41 -23.96
CA SER A 48 4.51 -2.84 -24.34
C SER A 48 5.36 -1.64 -24.71
N LYS A 49 6.60 -1.62 -24.20
CA LYS A 49 7.62 -0.62 -24.53
C LYS A 49 8.13 -0.77 -25.97
N ASN A 50 8.03 -1.97 -26.55
CA ASN A 50 8.42 -2.23 -27.91
C ASN A 50 7.22 -2.47 -28.82
N LYS A 51 7.40 -2.11 -30.10
CA LYS A 51 6.47 -2.55 -31.14
C LYS A 51 6.57 -4.07 -31.26
N THR A 52 5.46 -4.75 -31.03
CA THR A 52 5.38 -6.21 -31.07
C THR A 52 4.21 -6.70 -31.91
N THR A 53 4.18 -8.00 -32.18
CA THR A 53 3.02 -8.70 -32.75
C THR A 53 2.62 -9.81 -31.79
N LEU A 54 1.40 -9.75 -31.28
CA LEU A 54 0.85 -10.86 -30.50
C LEU A 54 0.48 -12.00 -31.44
N THR A 55 1.21 -13.11 -31.33
CA THR A 55 0.91 -14.34 -32.04
C THR A 55 0.26 -15.31 -31.07
N TYR A 56 -1.02 -15.58 -31.27
CA TYR A 56 -1.65 -16.70 -30.58
C TYR A 56 -1.10 -17.99 -31.20
N PRO A 57 -0.62 -18.94 -30.39
CA PRO A 57 -0.13 -20.19 -30.94
C PRO A 57 -1.26 -20.86 -31.71
N ASP A 58 -1.01 -21.20 -32.98
CA ASP A 58 -1.87 -22.13 -33.68
C ASP A 58 -1.86 -23.42 -32.87
N VAL A 59 -2.97 -23.73 -32.22
CA VAL A 59 -3.27 -25.07 -31.70
C VAL A 59 -3.41 -25.99 -32.91
N THR A 60 -2.30 -26.26 -33.58
CA THR A 60 -2.18 -27.32 -34.56
C THR A 60 -2.34 -28.58 -33.74
N ALA A 61 -3.53 -29.16 -33.81
CA ALA A 61 -3.86 -30.42 -33.16
C ALA A 61 -2.94 -31.53 -33.72
N GLY A 62 -1.75 -31.62 -33.15
CA GLY A 62 -0.83 -32.72 -33.34
C GLY A 62 -1.47 -33.99 -32.80
N THR A 63 -1.46 -35.02 -33.63
CA THR A 63 -2.07 -36.35 -33.49
C THR A 63 -1.52 -37.19 -32.33
N THR A 64 -1.70 -36.74 -31.10
CA THR A 64 -1.64 -37.61 -29.92
C THR A 64 -2.80 -37.28 -29.01
N THR A 65 -3.87 -38.06 -29.18
CA THR A 65 -5.12 -38.03 -28.40
C THR A 65 -5.84 -36.68 -28.42
N ARG A 66 -7.09 -36.68 -28.90
CA ARG A 66 -8.11 -35.78 -28.36
C ARG A 66 -8.17 -36.05 -26.86
N SER A 67 -7.31 -35.42 -26.09
CA SER A 67 -7.63 -35.14 -24.71
C SER A 67 -8.92 -34.36 -24.84
N THR A 68 -9.97 -34.88 -24.23
CA THR A 68 -11.07 -34.05 -23.74
C THR A 68 -10.42 -33.00 -22.85
N ILE A 69 -9.84 -31.96 -23.47
CA ILE A 69 -9.45 -30.72 -22.82
C ILE A 69 -10.78 -30.07 -22.51
N SER A 70 -11.46 -30.63 -21.51
CA SER A 70 -12.06 -29.83 -20.48
C SER A 70 -11.02 -28.75 -20.23
N THR A 71 -11.32 -27.53 -20.68
CA THR A 71 -10.68 -26.34 -20.13
C THR A 71 -10.52 -26.62 -18.64
N ARG A 72 -9.32 -26.47 -18.09
CA ARG A 72 -9.06 -26.72 -16.66
C ARG A 72 -9.75 -25.67 -15.77
N SER A 73 -10.97 -25.28 -16.12
CA SER A 73 -11.98 -24.61 -15.31
C SER A 73 -12.53 -25.52 -14.21
N ALA A 74 -12.19 -26.82 -14.21
CA ALA A 74 -12.51 -27.72 -13.11
C ALA A 74 -11.52 -27.51 -11.94
N GLY A 75 -11.83 -26.52 -11.09
CA GLY A 75 -11.17 -26.34 -9.80
C GLY A 75 -10.57 -24.95 -9.53
N MET A 76 -10.77 -23.97 -10.41
CA MET A 76 -10.44 -22.59 -10.04
C MET A 76 -11.42 -22.17 -8.94
N PRO A 77 -10.95 -21.76 -7.75
CA PRO A 77 -11.81 -21.05 -6.81
C PRO A 77 -12.43 -19.90 -7.59
N VAL A 78 -13.75 -19.76 -7.52
CA VAL A 78 -14.38 -18.49 -7.84
C VAL A 78 -13.88 -17.55 -6.74
N GLU A 79 -12.70 -16.96 -6.95
CA GLU A 79 -12.30 -15.81 -6.16
C GLU A 79 -13.39 -14.79 -6.38
N THR A 80 -14.11 -14.48 -5.29
CA THR A 80 -15.04 -13.36 -5.25
C THR A 80 -14.34 -12.18 -5.89
N MET A 81 -14.91 -11.67 -6.98
CA MET A 81 -14.49 -10.40 -7.57
C MET A 81 -14.26 -9.44 -6.42
N ALA A 82 -13.10 -8.77 -6.40
CA ALA A 82 -12.92 -7.65 -5.48
C ALA A 82 -14.15 -6.75 -5.63
N GLU A 83 -14.76 -6.28 -4.54
CA GLU A 83 -16.01 -5.51 -4.60
C GLU A 83 -15.90 -4.27 -5.52
N GLN A 84 -14.67 -3.85 -5.81
CA GLN A 84 -14.30 -2.73 -6.67
C GLN A 84 -14.28 -3.06 -8.19
N ALA A 85 -14.31 -4.35 -8.58
CA ALA A 85 -14.24 -4.75 -9.97
C ALA A 85 -15.50 -4.29 -10.74
N GLY A 86 -15.28 -3.45 -11.75
CA GLY A 86 -16.34 -2.90 -12.62
C GLY A 86 -16.97 -1.60 -12.14
N GLN A 87 -16.52 -1.01 -11.02
CA GLN A 87 -16.99 0.31 -10.57
C GLN A 87 -16.42 1.46 -11.42
N TYR A 88 -15.19 1.28 -11.91
CA TYR A 88 -14.45 2.30 -12.64
C TYR A 88 -14.10 1.81 -14.05
N ALA A 89 -14.17 2.71 -15.04
CA ALA A 89 -13.85 2.37 -16.42
C ALA A 89 -12.34 2.20 -16.67
N ALA A 90 -11.51 2.82 -15.83
CA ALA A 90 -10.06 2.75 -15.89
C ALA A 90 -9.44 2.63 -14.50
N ASN A 91 -8.21 2.12 -14.46
CA ASN A 91 -7.39 2.05 -13.26
C ASN A 91 -5.98 2.59 -13.53
N MET A 92 -5.32 3.00 -12.46
CA MET A 92 -3.90 3.33 -12.39
C MET A 92 -3.17 2.15 -11.75
N SER A 93 -2.01 1.77 -12.29
CA SER A 93 -1.17 0.70 -11.75
C SER A 93 -0.10 1.30 -10.84
N VAL A 94 -0.02 0.80 -9.60
CA VAL A 94 0.99 1.24 -8.62
C VAL A 94 1.80 0.05 -8.16
N VAL A 95 3.11 0.10 -8.38
CA VAL A 95 4.09 -0.77 -7.73
C VAL A 95 4.71 0.02 -6.59
N ALA A 96 4.51 -0.46 -5.37
CA ALA A 96 4.92 0.25 -4.17
C ALA A 96 5.66 -0.67 -3.19
N THR A 97 6.52 -0.08 -2.37
CA THR A 97 7.11 -0.69 -1.18
C THR A 97 6.80 0.22 0.01
N VAL A 98 7.01 -0.28 1.23
CA VAL A 98 6.87 0.52 2.45
C VAL A 98 8.26 0.82 2.97
N ALA A 99 8.47 2.04 3.47
CA ALA A 99 9.76 2.43 4.04
C ALA A 99 10.20 1.48 5.17
N ASP A 100 11.51 1.25 5.29
CA ASP A 100 12.11 0.29 6.24
C ASP A 100 11.78 0.56 7.72
N ASN A 101 11.33 1.78 8.01
CA ASN A 101 10.86 2.21 9.33
C ASN A 101 9.55 1.53 9.78
N MET A 102 8.86 0.83 8.87
CA MET A 102 7.61 0.12 9.13
C MET A 102 7.71 -1.33 8.63
N PRO A 103 8.04 -2.30 9.50
CA PRO A 103 8.23 -3.69 9.08
C PRO A 103 6.91 -4.32 8.61
N LEU A 104 7.01 -5.07 7.51
CA LEU A 104 5.91 -5.82 6.91
C LEU A 104 5.93 -7.29 7.33
N TYR A 105 4.74 -7.89 7.43
CA TYR A 105 4.56 -9.31 7.72
C TYR A 105 3.62 -9.96 6.70
N SER A 106 3.69 -11.29 6.62
CA SER A 106 2.75 -12.08 5.84
C SER A 106 1.31 -11.79 6.25
N GLY A 107 0.47 -11.47 5.27
CA GLY A 107 -0.94 -11.10 5.49
C GLY A 107 -1.19 -9.59 5.63
N ASP A 108 -0.14 -8.76 5.68
CA ASP A 108 -0.31 -7.31 5.58
C ASP A 108 -0.87 -6.91 4.21
N ARG A 109 -1.72 -5.87 4.23
CA ARG A 109 -2.38 -5.34 3.04
C ARG A 109 -2.16 -3.85 2.96
N LEU A 110 -1.78 -3.39 1.77
CA LEU A 110 -1.72 -1.97 1.44
C LEU A 110 -3.04 -1.59 0.76
N LEU A 111 -3.70 -0.57 1.29
CA LEU A 111 -4.98 -0.04 0.80
C LEU A 111 -4.75 1.33 0.20
N ALA A 112 -5.44 1.65 -0.89
CA ALA A 112 -5.45 2.98 -1.50
C ALA A 112 -6.83 3.60 -1.41
N TYR A 113 -6.89 4.86 -0.99
CA TYR A 113 -8.12 5.62 -0.81
C TYR A 113 -8.13 6.89 -1.66
N ALA A 114 -9.30 7.26 -2.15
CA ALA A 114 -9.56 8.58 -2.73
C ALA A 114 -10.76 9.19 -1.99
N ASN A 115 -10.57 10.36 -1.37
CA ASN A 115 -11.63 11.02 -0.59
C ASN A 115 -12.32 10.12 0.47
N GLY A 116 -11.56 9.19 1.06
CA GLY A 116 -12.05 8.23 2.07
C GLY A 116 -12.74 6.98 1.50
N GLU A 117 -12.86 6.85 0.18
CA GLU A 117 -13.38 5.66 -0.49
C GLU A 117 -12.24 4.70 -0.84
N LEU A 118 -12.38 3.42 -0.52
CA LEU A 118 -11.41 2.38 -0.87
C LEU A 118 -11.40 2.16 -2.39
N ARG A 119 -10.26 2.40 -3.03
CA ARG A 119 -10.09 2.30 -4.49
C ARG A 119 -9.26 1.11 -4.93
N ALA A 120 -8.39 0.60 -4.07
CA ALA A 120 -7.63 -0.62 -4.30
C ALA A 120 -7.08 -1.20 -3.00
N GLU A 121 -6.70 -2.46 -3.08
CA GLU A 121 -6.03 -3.22 -2.03
C GLU A 121 -5.00 -4.15 -2.68
N ALA A 122 -3.90 -4.41 -2.00
CA ALA A 122 -2.91 -5.40 -2.41
C ALA A 122 -2.32 -6.10 -1.20
N MET A 123 -2.09 -7.40 -1.32
CA MET A 123 -1.30 -8.16 -0.35
C MET A 123 0.19 -7.96 -0.62
N VAL A 124 1.00 -8.08 0.42
CA VAL A 124 2.46 -8.09 0.30
C VAL A 124 2.92 -9.26 -0.59
N THR A 125 3.83 -8.97 -1.52
CA THR A 125 4.45 -9.93 -2.43
C THR A 125 5.95 -9.78 -2.37
N GLU A 126 6.69 -10.85 -2.08
CA GLU A 126 8.15 -10.81 -2.07
C GLU A 126 8.71 -10.88 -3.50
N ARG A 127 9.63 -9.99 -3.82
CA ARG A 127 10.41 -10.04 -5.06
C ARG A 127 11.36 -11.25 -5.00
N PRO A 128 11.30 -12.18 -5.96
CA PRO A 128 12.08 -13.42 -5.88
C PRO A 128 13.61 -13.25 -5.84
N SER A 129 14.15 -12.12 -6.31
CA SER A 129 15.60 -11.89 -6.41
C SER A 129 16.27 -11.58 -5.07
N ASP A 130 15.59 -10.86 -4.18
CA ASP A 130 16.16 -10.30 -2.95
C ASP A 130 15.22 -10.36 -1.73
N GLY A 131 13.96 -10.75 -1.93
CA GLY A 131 12.95 -10.81 -0.88
C GLY A 131 12.31 -9.45 -0.56
N GLU A 132 12.56 -8.40 -1.35
CA GLU A 132 11.93 -7.10 -1.13
C GLU A 132 10.40 -7.22 -1.18
N SER A 133 9.72 -6.61 -0.21
CA SER A 133 8.27 -6.61 -0.13
C SER A 133 7.65 -5.56 -1.04
N LEU A 134 6.89 -6.02 -2.03
CA LEU A 134 6.21 -5.18 -3.02
C LEU A 134 4.69 -5.31 -2.91
N PHE A 135 3.99 -4.24 -3.31
CA PHE A 135 2.55 -4.17 -3.44
C PHE A 135 2.17 -3.75 -4.87
N PHE A 136 1.15 -4.39 -5.42
CA PHE A 136 0.69 -4.18 -6.80
C PHE A 136 -0.78 -3.77 -6.82
N LEU A 137 -1.05 -2.47 -6.74
CA LEU A 137 -2.41 -1.91 -6.65
C LEU A 137 -2.95 -1.47 -8.02
N SER A 138 -4.18 -1.89 -8.32
CA SER A 138 -4.96 -1.36 -9.46
C SER A 138 -5.96 -0.32 -8.94
N VAL A 139 -5.50 0.91 -8.74
CA VAL A 139 -6.32 2.00 -8.16
C VAL A 139 -7.40 2.43 -9.14
N GLY A 140 -8.67 2.26 -8.80
CA GLY A 140 -9.81 2.71 -9.61
C GLY A 140 -10.11 4.21 -9.47
N GLY A 141 -10.59 4.83 -10.54
CA GLY A 141 -11.03 6.24 -10.52
C GLY A 141 -11.50 6.75 -11.88
N ASP A 142 -12.19 7.89 -11.88
CA ASP A 142 -12.71 8.54 -13.10
C ASP A 142 -12.23 9.99 -13.25
N ARG A 143 -11.56 10.53 -12.24
CA ARG A 143 -11.15 11.94 -12.18
C ARG A 143 -9.85 12.09 -11.41
N ASN A 144 -9.17 13.21 -11.59
CA ASN A 144 -7.98 13.54 -10.82
C ASN A 144 -8.38 13.79 -9.35
N GLU A 145 -8.01 12.86 -8.47
CA GLU A 145 -8.24 12.84 -7.04
C GLU A 145 -6.96 12.42 -6.33
N GLY A 146 -6.65 13.05 -5.20
CA GLY A 146 -5.51 12.68 -4.38
C GLY A 146 -5.69 11.29 -3.77
N ILE A 147 -4.68 10.45 -3.91
CA ILE A 147 -4.64 9.07 -3.40
C ILE A 147 -3.82 9.02 -2.12
N SER A 148 -4.45 8.63 -1.03
CA SER A 148 -3.79 8.27 0.23
C SER A 148 -3.67 6.75 0.36
N PHE A 149 -2.77 6.31 1.23
CA PHE A 149 -2.51 4.89 1.46
C PHE A 149 -2.71 4.55 2.94
N ALA A 150 -3.11 3.31 3.21
CA ALA A 150 -3.22 2.76 4.56
C ALA A 150 -2.62 1.36 4.63
N LEU A 151 -1.94 1.03 5.73
CA LEU A 151 -1.47 -0.32 6.00
C LEU A 151 -2.46 -1.02 6.93
N GLU A 152 -3.00 -2.15 6.50
CA GLU A 152 -3.88 -3.03 7.27
C GLU A 152 -3.13 -4.27 7.73
N ARG A 153 -3.30 -4.62 9.02
CA ARG A 153 -2.76 -5.83 9.62
C ARG A 153 -3.83 -6.51 10.47
N GLY A 154 -4.17 -7.75 10.11
CA GLY A 154 -5.18 -8.51 10.85
C GLY A 154 -6.57 -7.85 10.88
N GLY A 155 -6.90 -7.05 9.86
CA GLY A 155 -8.17 -6.31 9.76
C GLY A 155 -8.20 -4.96 10.50
N GLU A 156 -7.08 -4.53 11.09
CA GLU A 156 -6.96 -3.19 11.68
C GLU A 156 -6.04 -2.31 10.83
N ILE A 157 -6.44 -1.06 10.59
CA ILE A 157 -5.58 -0.03 10.00
C ILE A 157 -4.56 0.41 11.05
N ILE A 158 -3.28 0.23 10.76
CA ILE A 158 -2.18 0.54 11.68
C ILE A 158 -1.41 1.81 11.29
N ALA A 159 -1.54 2.26 10.04
CA ALA A 159 -0.93 3.50 9.55
C ALA A 159 -1.69 4.04 8.33
N GLU A 160 -1.66 5.36 8.13
CA GLU A 160 -2.29 6.06 7.00
C GLU A 160 -1.45 7.25 6.56
N THR A 161 -1.48 7.60 5.27
CA THR A 161 -0.79 8.77 4.71
C THR A 161 -1.78 9.90 4.39
N SER A 162 -1.28 11.14 4.30
CA SER A 162 -1.97 12.17 3.50
C SER A 162 -1.87 11.81 2.01
N PRO A 163 -2.71 12.38 1.12
CA PRO A 163 -2.61 12.11 -0.32
C PRO A 163 -1.18 12.32 -0.84
N MET A 164 -0.60 11.28 -1.45
CA MET A 164 0.81 11.27 -1.89
C MET A 164 0.95 11.46 -3.41
N LEU A 165 -0.10 11.19 -4.17
CA LEU A 165 -0.13 11.31 -5.62
C LEU A 165 -1.55 11.60 -6.09
N ASP A 166 -1.68 12.12 -7.30
CA ASP A 166 -2.97 12.28 -7.96
C ASP A 166 -3.28 11.10 -8.89
N TYR A 167 -4.52 10.61 -8.85
CA TYR A 167 -5.01 9.61 -9.78
C TYR A 167 -4.93 10.10 -11.22
N ALA A 168 -4.41 9.23 -12.11
CA ALA A 168 -4.49 9.42 -13.55
C ALA A 168 -4.73 8.09 -14.25
N ALA A 169 -5.79 8.05 -15.08
CA ALA A 169 -6.24 6.84 -15.77
C ALA A 169 -5.14 6.20 -16.61
N ASN A 170 -4.98 4.88 -16.49
CA ASN A 170 -4.02 4.05 -17.21
C ASN A 170 -2.55 4.46 -17.04
N THR A 171 -2.24 5.29 -16.02
CA THR A 171 -0.86 5.60 -15.68
C THR A 171 -0.25 4.54 -14.78
N VAL A 172 1.08 4.53 -14.74
CA VAL A 172 1.88 3.63 -13.91
C VAL A 172 2.68 4.49 -12.91
N ARG A 173 2.78 4.04 -11.67
CA ARG A 173 3.58 4.64 -10.60
C ARG A 173 4.49 3.57 -9.98
N GLY A 174 5.78 3.84 -9.96
CA GLY A 174 6.79 2.86 -9.60
C GLY A 174 6.91 1.73 -10.63
N ASP A 175 7.97 0.95 -10.50
CA ASP A 175 8.16 -0.31 -11.21
C ASP A 175 8.76 -1.35 -10.26
N ILE A 176 9.03 -2.56 -10.77
CA ILE A 176 9.57 -3.64 -9.94
C ILE A 176 10.93 -3.23 -9.38
N GLU A 177 11.81 -2.60 -10.16
CA GLU A 177 13.17 -2.27 -9.74
C GLU A 177 13.25 -0.99 -8.90
N GLN A 178 12.37 -0.02 -9.18
CA GLN A 178 12.22 1.25 -8.48
C GLN A 178 10.76 1.44 -8.02
N PRO A 179 10.34 0.71 -6.96
CA PRO A 179 8.99 0.86 -6.44
C PRO A 179 8.79 2.25 -5.84
N MET A 180 7.54 2.73 -5.86
CA MET A 180 7.18 3.92 -5.11
C MET A 180 7.29 3.62 -3.60
N ILE A 181 8.08 4.39 -2.88
CA ILE A 181 8.20 4.23 -1.42
C ILE A 181 7.02 4.92 -0.74
N ILE A 182 6.22 4.15 -0.01
CA ILE A 182 5.20 4.64 0.90
C ILE A 182 5.84 4.81 2.27
N ASP A 183 6.10 6.06 2.62
CA ASP A 183 6.50 6.40 3.98
C ASP A 183 5.25 6.79 4.77
N PHE A 184 4.90 5.96 5.74
CA PHE A 184 3.81 6.24 6.67
C PHE A 184 4.21 7.21 7.77
N ILE A 185 5.51 7.48 7.88
CA ILE A 185 6.05 8.45 8.79
C ILE A 185 6.20 9.75 7.99
N ASN A 186 5.30 10.71 8.21
CA ASN A 186 5.45 12.07 7.66
C ASN A 186 6.89 12.57 7.87
N ASP A 187 7.39 13.47 7.00
CA ASP A 187 8.74 14.09 7.00
C ASP A 187 9.35 14.52 8.37
N LEU A 188 8.53 14.55 9.43
CA LEU A 188 8.87 14.88 10.81
C LEU A 188 9.23 13.67 11.68
N GLU A 189 9.25 12.46 11.13
CA GLU A 189 9.64 11.21 11.81
C GLU A 189 8.94 10.98 13.17
N ILE A 190 7.64 11.30 13.27
CA ILE A 190 6.90 11.27 14.53
C ILE A 190 6.39 9.84 14.82
N SER A 191 6.96 9.21 15.85
CA SER A 191 6.56 7.91 16.39
C SER A 191 5.92 8.05 17.77
N VAL A 192 4.79 7.36 17.98
CA VAL A 192 4.04 7.35 19.25
C VAL A 192 3.84 5.90 19.71
N TYR A 193 4.54 5.47 20.77
CA TYR A 193 4.61 4.05 21.14
C TYR A 193 4.87 3.79 22.64
N PRO A 194 4.47 2.63 23.18
CA PRO A 194 3.60 1.64 22.54
C PRO A 194 2.17 2.16 22.41
N ASN A 195 1.45 1.75 21.38
CA ASN A 195 0.02 1.98 21.26
C ASN A 195 -0.64 0.66 20.85
N PRO A 196 -1.44 0.01 21.72
CA PRO A 196 -1.89 0.47 23.04
C PRO A 196 -0.79 0.54 24.12
N PHE A 197 -0.96 1.40 25.13
CA PHE A 197 -0.04 1.54 26.27
C PHE A 197 -0.67 1.13 27.62
N GLU A 198 0.17 0.73 28.57
CA GLU A 198 -0.23 0.46 29.96
C GLU A 198 0.28 1.56 30.91
N HIS A 199 1.59 1.67 31.10
CA HIS A 199 2.14 2.61 32.10
C HIS A 199 2.77 3.86 31.50
N GLU A 200 3.22 3.79 30.24
CA GLU A 200 3.92 4.88 29.60
C GLU A 200 3.66 4.93 28.10
N LEU A 201 3.71 6.14 27.55
CA LEU A 201 3.61 6.44 26.13
C LEU A 201 4.79 7.33 25.74
N ASN A 202 5.56 6.90 24.75
CA ASN A 202 6.73 7.60 24.25
C ASN A 202 6.39 8.30 22.94
N PHE A 203 6.94 9.49 22.78
CA PHE A 203 6.93 10.29 21.58
C PHE A 203 8.38 10.44 21.13
N MET A 204 8.67 10.11 19.89
CA MET A 204 9.94 10.38 19.24
C MET A 204 9.63 11.15 17.97
N LEU A 205 10.26 12.29 17.76
CA LEU A 205 10.06 13.12 16.57
C LEU A 205 11.38 13.76 16.16
N ASN A 206 11.61 13.90 14.87
CA ASN A 206 12.75 14.63 14.35
C ASN A 206 12.42 16.13 14.35
N ALA A 207 13.37 16.94 14.80
CA ALA A 207 13.26 18.39 14.85
C ALA A 207 14.58 19.04 14.48
N LYS A 208 14.51 20.16 13.76
CA LYS A 208 15.66 21.02 13.45
C LYS A 208 15.87 22.04 14.56
N SER A 209 17.09 22.51 14.74
CA SER A 209 17.43 23.55 15.71
C SER A 209 16.50 24.76 15.54
N GLY A 210 15.83 25.15 16.63
CA GLY A 210 14.85 26.24 16.66
C GLY A 210 13.39 25.82 16.47
N ASP A 211 13.11 24.57 16.09
CA ASP A 211 11.74 24.07 15.95
C ASP A 211 11.00 24.12 17.28
N LYS A 212 9.78 24.67 17.26
CA LYS A 212 8.89 24.71 18.43
C LYS A 212 8.00 23.49 18.42
N VAL A 213 8.14 22.66 19.45
CA VAL A 213 7.41 21.40 19.58
C VAL A 213 6.44 21.47 20.76
N GLU A 214 5.20 21.05 20.53
CA GLU A 214 4.18 20.88 21.57
C GLU A 214 3.51 19.51 21.44
N ILE A 215 3.40 18.79 22.56
CA ILE A 215 2.70 17.50 22.64
C ILE A 215 1.57 17.65 23.64
N MET A 216 0.34 17.37 23.23
CA MET A 216 -0.85 17.47 24.07
C MET A 216 -1.65 16.18 24.04
N LEU A 217 -2.19 15.76 25.19
CA LEU A 217 -3.08 14.59 25.29
C LEU A 217 -4.48 15.01 25.73
N TYR A 218 -5.49 14.41 25.10
CA TYR A 218 -6.90 14.71 25.29
C TYR A 218 -7.73 13.45 25.50
N THR A 219 -8.77 13.56 26.32
CA THR A 219 -9.88 12.60 26.34
C THR A 219 -10.69 12.72 25.05
N MET A 220 -11.53 11.72 24.73
CA MET A 220 -12.46 11.81 23.59
C MET A 220 -13.52 12.92 23.74
N ALA A 221 -13.74 13.41 24.96
CA ALA A 221 -14.58 14.58 25.22
C ALA A 221 -13.86 15.92 24.94
N GLY A 222 -12.61 15.89 24.49
CA GLY A 222 -11.80 17.08 24.20
C GLY A 222 -11.15 17.72 25.43
N GLN A 223 -11.25 17.11 26.61
CA GLN A 223 -10.56 17.60 27.80
C GLN A 223 -9.07 17.26 27.72
N MET A 224 -8.21 18.28 27.73
CA MET A 224 -6.76 18.13 27.80
C MET A 224 -6.33 17.69 29.21
N PHE A 225 -5.43 16.71 29.29
CA PHE A 225 -4.90 16.21 30.56
C PHE A 225 -3.37 16.16 30.62
N HIS A 226 -2.67 16.37 29.50
CA HIS A 226 -1.21 16.49 29.45
C HIS A 226 -0.77 17.51 28.41
N ARG A 227 0.28 18.27 28.72
CA ARG A 227 0.96 19.18 27.80
C ARG A 227 2.47 19.14 28.05
N TYR A 228 3.23 19.02 26.98
CA TYR A 228 4.68 19.16 26.94
C TYR A 228 5.05 20.16 25.85
N GLN A 229 6.01 21.05 26.12
CA GLN A 229 6.48 22.05 25.18
C GLN A 229 8.00 22.17 25.23
N THR A 230 8.64 22.29 24.07
CA THR A 230 10.09 22.50 23.97
C THR A 230 10.45 23.26 22.71
N THR A 231 11.69 23.75 22.66
CA THR A 231 12.32 24.26 21.43
C THR A 231 13.57 23.42 21.18
N ALA A 232 13.69 22.84 19.99
CA ALA A 232 14.82 21.99 19.65
C ALA A 232 16.14 22.78 19.74
N ALA A 233 17.07 22.33 20.58
CA ALA A 233 18.36 22.99 20.76
C ALA A 233 19.31 22.73 19.59
N ALA A 234 19.20 21.56 18.96
CA ALA A 234 19.99 21.12 17.82
C ALA A 234 19.13 20.23 16.91
N ASP A 235 19.63 19.94 15.71
CA ASP A 235 19.02 18.98 14.82
C ASP A 235 19.07 17.57 15.42
N GLY A 236 17.98 16.82 15.31
CA GLY A 236 17.90 15.43 15.75
C GLY A 236 16.57 15.07 16.40
N TYR A 237 16.55 13.97 17.15
CA TYR A 237 15.32 13.48 17.77
C TYR A 237 15.03 14.13 19.12
N ILE A 238 13.78 14.58 19.28
CA ILE A 238 13.18 14.88 20.58
C ILE A 238 12.46 13.63 21.06
N HIS A 239 12.80 13.21 22.28
CA HIS A 239 12.10 12.15 23.00
C HIS A 239 11.29 12.75 24.14
N HIS A 240 10.00 12.43 24.19
CA HIS A 240 9.13 12.77 25.32
C HIS A 240 8.44 11.51 25.82
N ARG A 241 8.53 11.25 27.12
CA ARG A 241 7.86 10.12 27.78
C ARG A 241 6.75 10.64 28.67
N TYR A 242 5.54 10.19 28.39
CA TYR A 242 4.38 10.39 29.25
C TYR A 242 4.19 9.16 30.15
N HIS A 243 4.08 9.38 31.46
CA HIS A 243 3.70 8.33 32.42
C HIS A 243 2.22 8.46 32.75
N ALA A 244 1.47 7.38 32.53
CA ALA A 244 0.05 7.33 32.80
C ALA A 244 -0.20 7.41 34.31
N ALA A 245 -1.21 8.18 34.72
CA ALA A 245 -1.68 8.16 36.10
C ALA A 245 -2.26 6.77 36.43
N ALA A 246 -2.07 6.31 37.67
CA ALA A 246 -2.51 4.98 38.10
C ALA A 246 -4.04 4.78 37.99
N ASP A 247 -4.79 5.87 38.07
CA ASP A 247 -6.25 5.94 37.96
C ASP A 247 -6.76 6.30 36.55
N MET A 248 -5.85 6.46 35.57
CA MET A 248 -6.23 6.73 34.19
C MET A 248 -7.05 5.56 33.64
N SER A 249 -8.28 5.85 33.21
CA SER A 249 -9.21 4.84 32.72
C SER A 249 -8.69 4.16 31.45
N LYS A 250 -8.96 2.86 31.31
CA LYS A 250 -8.75 2.14 30.05
C LYS A 250 -9.69 2.71 28.99
N GLY A 251 -9.22 2.86 27.76
CA GLY A 251 -10.02 3.46 26.69
C GLY A 251 -9.20 4.20 25.65
N ILE A 252 -9.90 4.92 24.78
CA ILE A 252 -9.31 5.68 23.67
C ILE A 252 -9.08 7.14 24.09
N TYR A 253 -7.96 7.70 23.67
CA TYR A 253 -7.55 9.08 23.87
C TYR A 253 -6.94 9.63 22.56
N MET A 254 -6.68 10.94 22.54
CA MET A 254 -6.06 11.62 21.41
C MET A 254 -4.73 12.24 21.84
N ALA A 255 -3.69 12.06 21.05
CA ALA A 255 -2.45 12.82 21.15
C ALA A 255 -2.37 13.82 19.99
N THR A 256 -1.88 15.02 20.27
CA THR A 256 -1.63 16.06 19.27
C THR A 256 -0.18 16.48 19.39
N VAL A 257 0.56 16.39 18.29
CA VAL A 257 1.94 16.86 18.17
C VAL A 257 1.93 18.07 17.24
N ILE A 258 2.48 19.19 17.70
CA ILE A 258 2.58 20.43 16.92
C ILE A 258 4.05 20.76 16.74
N ILE A 259 4.50 20.97 15.50
CA ILE A 259 5.86 21.38 15.16
C ILE A 259 5.77 22.65 14.32
N ASN A 260 6.31 23.76 14.82
CA ASN A 260 6.24 25.08 14.17
C ASN A 260 4.81 25.54 13.78
N GLY A 261 3.79 25.06 14.50
CA GLY A 261 2.39 25.37 14.24
C GLY A 261 1.67 24.38 13.32
N GLU A 262 2.39 23.46 12.68
CA GLU A 262 1.79 22.33 11.95
C GLU A 262 1.34 21.27 12.94
N ARG A 263 0.10 20.77 12.78
CA ARG A 263 -0.57 19.92 13.77
C ARG A 263 -0.79 18.50 13.24
N HIS A 264 -0.27 17.51 13.96
CA HIS A 264 -0.46 16.07 13.74
C HIS A 264 -1.27 15.46 14.89
N VAL A 265 -2.17 14.53 14.59
CA VAL A 265 -3.11 13.96 15.58
C VAL A 265 -3.06 12.44 15.52
N TYR A 266 -2.98 11.78 16.69
CA TYR A 266 -2.85 10.33 16.83
C TYR A 266 -3.87 9.76 17.79
N LYS A 267 -4.57 8.70 17.37
CA LYS A 267 -5.43 7.90 18.25
C LYS A 267 -4.59 6.96 19.08
N ILE A 268 -4.69 7.09 20.40
CA ILE A 268 -3.96 6.27 21.36
C ILE A 268 -4.93 5.49 22.25
N SER A 269 -4.56 4.27 22.63
CA SER A 269 -5.40 3.37 23.42
C SER A 269 -4.70 2.97 24.71
N LYS A 270 -5.37 3.09 25.86
CA LYS A 270 -4.88 2.63 27.16
C LYS A 270 -5.49 1.29 27.56
N ARG A 271 -4.63 0.35 27.91
CA ARG A 271 -4.95 -0.96 28.49
C ARG A 271 -4.81 -0.99 30.01
#